data_AF-A0A963B539-F1
#
_entry.id   AF-A0A963B539-F1
#
_cell.length_a   1.000
_cell.length_b   1.000
_cell.length_c   1.000
_cell.angle_alpha   90.00
_cell.angle_beta   90.00
_cell.angle_gamma   90.00
#
_symmetry.space_group_name_H-M   'P 1'
#
loop_
_entity.id
_entity.type
_entity.pdbx_description
1 polymer ?
#
loop_
_entity_poly.entity_id
_entity_poly.type
_entity_poly.pdbx_seq_one_letter_code
_entity_poly.pdbx_strand_id
1 'polypeptide(L)'
;FLLDRFRDSGLDDPGNPEHGLNLKEMAASYARQYMVYKKKAKAEGDISYAKIPCINHPVFKGEDVNYDPREVFVNELLKNQGSYNVFLDFYHELVQALFTAGVSSNVYCVNIDAVIAVILLKMLWRPYMDKSISENTMESAAFTTFLFGRMVGTAAEIDDHTNRGRNMDTRTPASKCSYVG
;
A
#
# COMPACT_ATOMS: atom_id res chain seq x y z
N PHE A 1 -8.65 3.13 5.77
CA PHE A 1 -8.97 2.80 4.36
C PHE A 1 -9.59 1.42 4.21
N LEU A 2 -8.83 0.31 4.31
CA LEU A 2 -9.40 -1.03 4.11
C LEU A 2 -10.48 -1.36 5.15
N LEU A 3 -10.26 -1.04 6.42
CA LEU A 3 -11.27 -1.22 7.47
C LEU A 3 -12.60 -0.54 7.10
N ASP A 4 -12.54 0.70 6.60
CA ASP A 4 -13.73 1.45 6.20
C ASP A 4 -14.51 0.78 5.06
N ARG A 5 -13.84 -0.01 4.23
CA ARG A 5 -14.47 -0.71 3.09
C ARG A 5 -15.04 -2.07 3.48
N PHE A 6 -14.41 -2.76 4.43
CA PHE A 6 -14.72 -4.17 4.73
C PHE A 6 -15.44 -4.38 6.07
N ARG A 7 -15.35 -3.45 7.02
CA ARG A 7 -15.92 -3.64 8.38
C ARG A 7 -17.41 -4.00 8.38
N ASP A 8 -18.17 -3.44 7.44
CA ASP A 8 -19.62 -3.63 7.33
C ASP A 8 -19.98 -4.49 6.11
N SER A 9 -19.01 -5.10 5.44
CA SER A 9 -19.25 -5.90 4.22
C SER A 9 -19.75 -7.31 4.50
N GLY A 10 -19.75 -7.74 5.77
CA GLY A 10 -20.04 -9.12 6.16
C GLY A 10 -18.89 -10.11 5.87
N LEU A 11 -17.67 -9.62 5.66
CA LEU A 11 -16.49 -10.47 5.47
C LEU A 11 -16.16 -11.21 6.76
N ASP A 12 -16.27 -12.54 6.75
CA ASP A 12 -15.89 -13.41 7.88
C ASP A 12 -14.43 -13.85 7.82
N ASP A 13 -14.04 -14.55 6.76
CA ASP A 13 -12.67 -15.05 6.56
C ASP A 13 -12.00 -14.37 5.35
N PRO A 14 -10.99 -13.48 5.57
CA PRO A 14 -10.25 -12.84 4.49
C PRO A 14 -9.37 -13.80 3.67
N GLY A 15 -9.18 -15.03 4.15
CA GLY A 15 -8.49 -16.10 3.46
C GLY A 15 -9.41 -17.02 2.64
N ASN A 16 -10.72 -16.79 2.63
CA ASN A 16 -11.67 -17.60 1.85
C ASN A 16 -11.86 -17.00 0.44
N PRO A 17 -11.50 -17.70 -0.65
CA PRO A 17 -11.77 -17.23 -2.01
C PRO A 17 -13.28 -17.15 -2.32
N GLU A 18 -14.10 -17.93 -1.63
CA GLU A 18 -15.57 -17.92 -1.74
C GLU A 18 -16.18 -16.94 -0.73
N HIS A 19 -15.60 -15.74 -0.61
CA HIS A 19 -16.03 -14.72 0.38
C HIS A 19 -17.36 -14.02 0.03
N GLY A 20 -17.92 -14.25 -1.17
CA GLY A 20 -19.25 -13.75 -1.57
C GLY A 20 -19.35 -12.25 -1.85
N LEU A 21 -18.24 -11.51 -1.85
CA LEU A 21 -18.22 -10.07 -2.11
C LEU A 21 -17.97 -9.78 -3.59
N ASN A 22 -18.60 -8.74 -4.13
CA ASN A 22 -18.28 -8.23 -5.46
C ASN A 22 -17.17 -7.17 -5.36
N LEU A 23 -15.90 -7.61 -5.30
CA LEU A 23 -14.74 -6.72 -5.14
C LEU A 23 -14.63 -5.70 -6.27
N LYS A 24 -14.95 -6.12 -7.51
CA LYS A 24 -14.95 -5.26 -8.69
C LYS A 24 -15.93 -4.10 -8.56
N GLU A 25 -17.16 -4.36 -8.10
CA GLU A 25 -18.14 -3.27 -7.88
C GLU A 25 -17.76 -2.40 -6.68
N MET A 26 -17.22 -2.98 -5.61
CA MET A 26 -16.70 -2.20 -4.47
C MET A 26 -15.61 -1.22 -4.92
N ALA A 27 -14.66 -1.70 -5.73
CA ALA A 27 -13.58 -0.92 -6.30
C ALA A 27 -14.11 0.16 -7.27
N ALA A 28 -15.00 -0.21 -8.18
CA ALA A 28 -15.61 0.70 -9.16
C ALA A 28 -16.41 1.82 -8.49
N SER A 29 -17.22 1.48 -7.48
CA SER A 29 -17.97 2.44 -6.68
C SER A 29 -17.05 3.44 -5.98
N TYR A 30 -15.99 2.96 -5.33
CA TYR A 30 -15.01 3.83 -4.68
C TYR A 30 -14.27 4.72 -5.69
N ALA A 31 -13.83 4.17 -6.84
CA ALA A 31 -13.12 4.94 -7.86
C ALA A 31 -13.96 6.12 -8.41
N ARG A 32 -15.27 5.89 -8.63
CA ARG A 32 -16.22 6.96 -9.03
C ARG A 32 -16.34 8.05 -7.96
N GLN A 33 -16.49 7.66 -6.69
CA GLN A 33 -16.58 8.60 -5.57
C GLN A 33 -15.29 9.41 -5.41
N TYR A 34 -14.15 8.73 -5.46
CA TYR A 34 -12.83 9.34 -5.32
C TYR A 34 -12.52 10.30 -6.48
N MET A 35 -12.97 10.00 -7.70
CA MET A 35 -12.87 10.95 -8.82
C MET A 35 -13.57 12.27 -8.51
N VAL A 36 -14.82 12.20 -8.03
CA VAL A 36 -15.62 13.39 -7.72
C VAL A 36 -14.94 14.20 -6.61
N TYR A 37 -14.51 13.53 -5.54
CA TYR A 37 -13.75 14.12 -4.45
C TYR A 37 -12.48 14.83 -4.95
N LYS A 38 -11.64 14.13 -5.72
CA LYS A 38 -10.37 14.65 -6.24
C LYS A 38 -10.57 15.85 -7.18
N LYS A 39 -11.59 15.81 -8.03
CA LYS A 39 -11.93 16.93 -8.93
C LYS A 39 -12.36 18.16 -8.13
N LYS A 40 -13.20 17.98 -7.11
CA LYS A 40 -13.66 19.06 -6.23
C LYS A 40 -12.48 19.69 -5.48
N ALA A 41 -11.64 18.90 -4.83
CA ALA A 41 -10.48 19.40 -4.09
C ALA A 41 -9.52 20.21 -4.97
N LYS A 42 -9.25 19.73 -6.19
CA LYS A 42 -8.43 20.48 -7.17
C LYS A 42 -9.07 21.79 -7.60
N ALA A 43 -10.38 21.83 -7.79
CA ALA A 43 -11.09 23.05 -8.15
C ALA A 43 -11.05 24.09 -7.01
N GLU A 44 -10.99 23.63 -5.76
CA GLU A 44 -10.84 24.46 -4.55
C GLU A 44 -9.38 24.88 -4.28
N GLY A 45 -8.43 24.45 -5.12
CA GLY A 45 -7.00 24.75 -4.95
C GLY A 45 -6.29 23.86 -3.92
N ASP A 46 -6.96 22.86 -3.37
CA ASP A 46 -6.34 21.90 -2.46
C ASP A 46 -5.46 20.90 -3.24
N ILE A 47 -4.15 21.10 -3.15
CA ILE A 47 -3.13 20.20 -3.70
C ILE A 47 -2.76 19.06 -2.74
N SER A 48 -3.23 19.12 -1.50
CA SER A 48 -2.97 18.19 -0.40
C SER A 48 -4.12 17.21 -0.12
N TYR A 49 -5.08 17.11 -1.04
CA TYR A 49 -6.20 16.16 -0.95
C TYR A 49 -5.74 14.76 -0.57
N ALA A 50 -6.59 14.06 0.18
CA ALA A 50 -6.30 12.74 0.72
C ALA A 50 -5.97 11.77 -0.42
N LYS A 51 -4.80 11.13 -0.32
CA LYS A 51 -4.35 10.10 -1.25
C LYS A 51 -4.80 8.74 -0.77
N ILE A 52 -5.04 7.84 -1.71
CA ILE A 52 -5.32 6.44 -1.39
C ILE A 52 -4.02 5.79 -0.93
N PRO A 53 -3.98 5.19 0.27
CA PRO A 53 -2.77 4.56 0.78
C PRO A 53 -2.47 3.26 0.02
N CYS A 54 -1.17 2.90 0.00
CA CYS A 54 -0.67 1.63 -0.51
C CYS A 54 -0.85 1.39 -2.03
N ILE A 55 -1.23 2.42 -2.77
CA ILE A 55 -1.21 2.41 -4.23
C ILE A 55 -0.28 3.50 -4.73
N ASN A 56 0.25 3.31 -5.94
CA ASN A 56 1.23 4.16 -6.61
C ASN A 56 2.67 4.00 -6.09
N HIS A 57 3.65 4.14 -6.99
CA HIS A 57 5.07 4.07 -6.67
C HIS A 57 5.85 5.05 -7.58
N PRO A 58 6.77 5.88 -7.04
CA PRO A 58 7.42 6.96 -7.79
C PRO A 58 8.32 6.45 -8.92
N VAL A 59 8.90 5.26 -8.77
CA VAL A 59 9.84 4.67 -9.75
C VAL A 59 9.15 4.26 -11.05
N PHE A 60 7.88 3.83 -10.99
CA PHE A 60 7.14 3.29 -12.14
C PHE A 60 6.14 4.30 -12.72
N LYS A 61 6.38 5.59 -12.47
CA LYS A 61 5.45 6.66 -12.83
C LYS A 61 5.56 6.96 -14.33
N GLY A 62 4.43 6.86 -15.03
CA GLY A 62 4.34 7.22 -16.46
C GLY A 62 4.38 6.01 -17.40
N GLU A 63 4.50 4.81 -16.87
CA GLU A 63 4.42 3.57 -17.64
C GLU A 63 2.97 3.22 -18.00
N ASP A 64 2.77 2.63 -19.19
CA ASP A 64 1.48 2.12 -19.65
C ASP A 64 1.00 0.91 -18.82
N VAL A 65 1.95 0.21 -18.20
CA VAL A 65 1.73 -0.92 -17.29
C VAL A 65 2.57 -0.70 -16.05
N ASN A 66 1.96 -0.75 -14.87
CA ASN A 66 2.64 -0.45 -13.61
C ASN A 66 2.47 -1.58 -12.60
N TYR A 67 3.56 -2.32 -12.35
CA TYR A 67 3.64 -3.37 -11.33
C TYR A 67 4.85 -3.15 -10.43
N ASP A 68 4.69 -3.32 -9.13
CA ASP A 68 5.82 -3.40 -8.20
C ASP A 68 6.34 -4.85 -8.19
N PRO A 69 7.59 -5.12 -8.64
CA PRO A 69 8.10 -6.49 -8.76
C PRO A 69 8.13 -7.23 -7.42
N ARG A 70 8.22 -6.51 -6.29
CA ARG A 70 8.19 -7.12 -4.96
C ARG A 70 6.78 -7.59 -4.62
N GLU A 71 5.77 -6.82 -5.00
CA GLU A 71 4.37 -7.21 -4.82
C GLU A 71 4.04 -8.42 -5.68
N VAL A 72 4.42 -8.41 -6.96
CA VAL A 72 4.24 -9.53 -7.88
C VAL A 72 4.84 -10.82 -7.30
N PHE A 73 6.10 -10.75 -6.85
CA PHE A 73 6.77 -11.89 -6.23
C PHE A 73 6.01 -12.44 -5.01
N VAL A 74 5.58 -11.57 -4.09
CA VAL A 74 4.87 -12.02 -2.88
C VAL A 74 3.48 -12.58 -3.23
N ASN A 75 2.78 -11.97 -4.19
CA ASN A 75 1.48 -12.48 -4.66
C ASN A 75 1.61 -13.88 -5.26
N GLU A 76 2.62 -14.12 -6.10
CA GLU A 76 2.92 -15.45 -6.65
C GLU A 76 3.28 -16.45 -5.55
N LEU A 77 4.09 -16.05 -4.57
CA LEU A 77 4.44 -16.89 -3.43
C LEU A 77 3.20 -17.32 -2.63
N LEU A 78 2.30 -16.38 -2.32
CA LEU A 78 1.05 -16.68 -1.60
C LEU A 78 0.16 -17.65 -2.39
N LYS A 79 0.02 -17.44 -3.70
CA LYS A 79 -0.74 -18.33 -4.59
C LYS A 79 -0.16 -19.73 -4.63
N ASN A 80 1.16 -19.86 -4.77
CA ASN A 80 1.85 -21.15 -4.79
C ASN A 80 1.72 -21.92 -3.46
N GLN A 81 1.50 -21.20 -2.35
CA GLN A 81 1.23 -21.77 -1.03
C GLN A 81 -0.27 -22.05 -0.79
N GLY A 82 -1.15 -21.77 -1.77
CA GLY A 82 -2.60 -21.89 -1.61
C GLY A 82 -3.19 -20.85 -0.65
N SER A 83 -2.48 -19.75 -0.39
CA SER A 83 -2.95 -18.68 0.50
C SER A 83 -3.64 -17.58 -0.30
N TYR A 84 -4.95 -17.46 -0.09
CA TYR A 84 -5.77 -16.37 -0.63
C TYR A 84 -5.77 -15.13 0.27
N ASN A 85 -5.92 -13.92 -0.27
CA ASN A 85 -6.07 -12.69 0.50
C ASN A 85 -7.01 -11.70 -0.20
N VAL A 86 -8.25 -11.60 0.30
CA VAL A 86 -9.30 -10.75 -0.28
C VAL A 86 -8.91 -9.27 -0.37
N PHE A 87 -8.09 -8.77 0.56
CA PHE A 87 -7.69 -7.37 0.58
C PHE A 87 -6.66 -7.05 -0.51
N LEU A 88 -5.81 -8.01 -0.85
CA LEU A 88 -4.84 -7.87 -1.94
C LEU A 88 -5.57 -7.83 -3.29
N ASP A 89 -6.51 -8.76 -3.49
CA ASP A 89 -7.35 -8.80 -4.68
C ASP A 89 -8.18 -7.51 -4.83
N PHE A 90 -8.72 -6.98 -3.72
CA PHE A 90 -9.41 -5.70 -3.75
C PHE A 90 -8.49 -4.55 -4.19
N TYR A 91 -7.23 -4.54 -3.77
CA TYR A 91 -6.28 -3.54 -4.24
C TYR A 91 -5.99 -3.66 -5.74
N HIS A 92 -5.91 -4.88 -6.29
CA HIS A 92 -5.78 -5.10 -7.73
C HIS A 92 -7.01 -4.60 -8.50
N GLU A 93 -8.22 -4.92 -8.03
CA GLU A 93 -9.47 -4.39 -8.60
C GLU A 93 -9.54 -2.86 -8.48
N LEU A 94 -9.07 -2.29 -7.36
CA LEU A 94 -9.06 -0.86 -7.12
C LEU A 94 -8.16 -0.12 -8.11
N VAL A 95 -6.91 -0.56 -8.32
CA VAL A 95 -6.01 0.13 -9.27
C VAL A 95 -6.56 0.08 -10.69
N GLN A 96 -7.22 -1.02 -11.07
CA GLN A 96 -7.89 -1.12 -12.37
C GLN A 96 -9.12 -0.20 -12.46
N ALA A 97 -9.94 -0.15 -11.42
CA ALA A 97 -11.10 0.73 -11.37
C ALA A 97 -10.70 2.21 -11.46
N LEU A 98 -9.61 2.61 -10.81
CA LEU A 98 -9.08 3.98 -10.86
C LEU A 98 -8.58 4.35 -12.26
N PHE A 99 -7.92 3.41 -12.95
CA PHE A 99 -7.50 3.58 -14.34
C PHE A 99 -8.72 3.71 -15.26
N THR A 100 -9.63 2.74 -15.20
CA THR A 100 -10.86 2.70 -16.02
C THR A 100 -11.72 3.95 -15.83
N ALA A 101 -11.83 4.44 -14.59
CA ALA A 101 -12.58 5.65 -14.31
C ALA A 101 -11.87 6.91 -14.85
N GLY A 102 -10.54 6.89 -15.07
CA GLY A 102 -9.76 8.05 -15.50
C GLY A 102 -9.38 8.99 -14.34
N VAL A 103 -9.15 8.46 -13.14
CA VAL A 103 -8.83 9.26 -11.94
C VAL A 103 -7.49 9.99 -12.07
N SER A 104 -6.57 9.44 -12.85
CA SER A 104 -5.20 9.92 -13.03
C SER A 104 -4.74 9.60 -14.45
N SER A 105 -3.87 10.43 -15.00
CA SER A 105 -3.16 10.11 -16.25
C SER A 105 -2.10 9.02 -16.05
N ASN A 106 -1.63 8.83 -14.81
CA ASN A 106 -0.69 7.77 -14.47
C ASN A 106 -1.47 6.50 -14.10
N VAL A 107 -0.97 5.36 -14.56
CA VAL A 107 -1.37 4.03 -14.08
C VAL A 107 -0.81 3.82 -12.68
N TYR A 108 -1.65 3.39 -11.74
CA TYR A 108 -1.23 3.07 -10.37
C TYR A 108 -0.91 1.57 -10.25
N CYS A 109 0.14 1.25 -9.49
CA CYS A 109 0.40 -0.11 -9.02
C CYS A 109 -0.02 -0.28 -7.56
N VAL A 110 -0.17 -1.54 -7.15
CA VAL A 110 -0.18 -1.93 -5.74
C VAL A 110 1.27 -1.97 -5.27
N ASN A 111 1.60 -1.25 -4.20
CA ASN A 111 2.99 -1.14 -3.73
C ASN A 111 3.30 -2.17 -2.62
N ILE A 112 4.57 -2.28 -2.23
CA ILE A 112 4.98 -3.21 -1.16
C ILE A 112 4.33 -2.92 0.19
N ASP A 113 3.97 -1.67 0.50
CA ASP A 113 3.30 -1.33 1.76
C ASP A 113 1.92 -1.97 1.81
N ALA A 114 1.24 -2.10 0.66
CA ALA A 114 -0.03 -2.82 0.54
C ALA A 114 0.14 -4.27 0.99
N VAL A 115 1.17 -4.95 0.49
CA VAL A 115 1.43 -6.36 0.77
C VAL A 115 1.62 -6.60 2.27
N ILE A 116 2.42 -5.76 2.93
CA ILE A 116 2.63 -5.84 4.37
C ILE A 116 1.31 -5.62 5.10
N ALA A 117 0.55 -4.58 4.73
CA ALA A 117 -0.71 -4.23 5.35
C ALA A 117 -1.77 -5.34 5.20
N VAL A 118 -1.93 -5.93 4.01
CA VAL A 118 -2.97 -6.94 3.76
C VAL A 118 -2.65 -8.28 4.39
N ILE A 119 -1.36 -8.66 4.49
CA ILE A 119 -0.97 -9.89 5.20
C ILE A 119 -1.29 -9.75 6.69
N LEU A 120 -0.90 -8.64 7.30
CA LEU A 120 -1.20 -8.38 8.71
C LEU A 120 -2.70 -8.27 8.95
N LEU A 121 -3.43 -7.55 8.09
CA LEU A 121 -4.87 -7.42 8.21
C LEU A 121 -5.57 -8.78 8.09
N LYS A 122 -5.15 -9.66 7.17
CA LYS A 122 -5.66 -11.03 7.07
C LYS A 122 -5.48 -11.78 8.40
N MET A 123 -4.31 -11.68 9.02
CA MET A 123 -4.03 -12.35 10.30
C MET A 123 -4.82 -11.78 11.49
N LEU A 124 -5.06 -10.46 11.48
CA LEU A 124 -5.68 -9.74 12.59
C LEU A 124 -7.19 -9.49 12.42
N TRP A 125 -7.77 -9.88 11.29
CA TRP A 125 -9.17 -9.61 10.95
C TRP A 125 -10.16 -10.12 11.99
N ARG A 126 -10.11 -11.41 12.31
CA ARG A 126 -11.01 -12.02 13.32
C ARG A 126 -10.85 -11.37 14.69
N PRO A 127 -9.63 -11.26 15.26
CA PRO A 127 -9.42 -10.52 16.50
C PRO A 127 -10.02 -9.11 16.50
N TYR A 128 -9.92 -8.41 15.38
CA TYR A 128 -10.48 -7.07 15.22
C TYR A 128 -12.02 -7.08 15.16
N MET A 129 -12.61 -7.96 14.36
CA MET A 129 -14.08 -8.08 14.22
C MET A 129 -14.75 -8.48 15.54
N ASP A 130 -14.11 -9.35 16.31
CA ASP A 130 -14.58 -9.79 17.63
C ASP A 130 -14.26 -8.77 18.75
N LYS A 131 -13.68 -7.62 18.40
CA LYS A 131 -13.30 -6.52 19.30
C LYS A 131 -12.27 -6.90 20.37
N SER A 132 -11.52 -7.98 20.15
CA SER A 132 -10.42 -8.39 21.03
C SER A 132 -9.19 -7.47 20.89
N ILE A 133 -9.05 -6.80 19.74
CA ILE A 133 -8.05 -5.76 19.50
C ILE A 133 -8.70 -4.49 18.94
N SER A 134 -8.09 -3.35 19.23
CA SER A 134 -8.56 -2.04 18.74
C SER A 134 -8.00 -1.72 17.34
N GLU A 135 -8.59 -0.75 16.64
CA GLU A 135 -8.02 -0.19 15.40
C GLU A 135 -6.59 0.32 15.62
N ASN A 136 -6.34 1.01 16.75
CA ASN A 136 -5.01 1.49 17.12
C ASN A 136 -4.00 0.34 17.30
N THR A 137 -4.42 -0.79 17.86
CA THR A 137 -3.58 -1.98 17.99
C THR A 137 -3.17 -2.52 16.62
N MET A 138 -4.10 -2.55 15.67
CA MET A 138 -3.84 -3.03 14.32
C MET A 138 -2.91 -2.08 13.55
N GLU A 139 -3.10 -0.77 13.69
CA GLU A 139 -2.20 0.24 13.15
C GLU A 139 -0.79 0.12 13.75
N SER A 140 -0.69 0.00 15.07
CA SER A 140 0.59 -0.20 15.77
C SER A 140 1.32 -1.47 15.35
N ALA A 141 0.58 -2.57 15.10
CA ALA A 141 1.16 -3.81 14.59
C ALA A 141 1.79 -3.61 13.20
N ALA A 142 1.11 -2.93 12.29
CA ALA A 142 1.64 -2.61 10.96
C ALA A 142 2.92 -1.79 11.03
N PHE A 143 2.96 -0.75 11.86
CA PHE A 143 4.17 0.06 12.07
C PHE A 143 5.32 -0.75 12.67
N THR A 144 5.01 -1.61 13.65
CA THR A 144 6.02 -2.43 14.32
C THR A 144 6.66 -3.44 13.36
N THR A 145 5.86 -4.11 12.52
CA THR A 145 6.38 -5.03 11.50
C THR A 145 7.29 -4.30 10.51
N PHE A 146 6.88 -3.13 10.03
CA PHE A 146 7.71 -2.32 9.14
C PHE A 146 9.02 -1.88 9.81
N LEU A 147 8.94 -1.41 11.06
CA LEU A 147 10.09 -0.97 11.84
C LEU A 147 11.12 -2.09 12.00
N PHE A 148 10.70 -3.30 12.39
CA PHE A 148 11.61 -4.43 12.55
C PHE A 148 12.28 -4.82 11.23
N GLY A 149 11.51 -4.92 10.13
CA GLY A 149 12.07 -5.21 8.81
C GLY A 149 13.10 -4.16 8.39
N ARG A 150 12.81 -2.88 8.63
CA ARG A 150 13.74 -1.79 8.30
C ARG A 150 15.00 -1.82 9.17
N MET A 151 14.88 -2.08 10.47
CA MET A 151 16.03 -2.14 11.38
C MET A 151 17.01 -3.25 11.00
N VAL A 152 16.52 -4.41 10.56
CA VAL A 152 17.39 -5.50 10.05
C VAL A 152 18.21 -5.02 8.86
N GLY A 153 17.56 -4.38 7.87
CA GLY A 153 18.27 -3.82 6.71
C GLY A 153 19.29 -2.76 7.12
N THR A 154 18.91 -1.83 8.00
CA THR A 154 19.83 -0.80 8.50
C THR A 154 21.02 -1.40 9.26
N ALA A 155 20.81 -2.43 10.06
CA ALA A 155 21.91 -3.12 10.75
C ALA A 155 22.86 -3.80 9.75
N ALA A 156 22.32 -4.43 8.70
CA ALA A 156 23.12 -5.03 7.64
C ALA A 156 23.94 -3.99 6.86
N GLU A 157 23.36 -2.82 6.55
CA GLU A 157 24.09 -1.71 5.91
C GLU A 157 25.21 -1.16 6.80
N ILE A 158 24.99 -1.06 8.12
CA ILE A 158 26.03 -0.66 9.08
C ILE A 158 27.18 -1.68 9.09
N ASP A 159 26.86 -2.97 9.11
CA ASP A 159 27.87 -4.04 9.08
C ASP A 159 28.67 -4.04 7.76
N ASP A 160 27.99 -3.89 6.62
CA ASP A 160 28.64 -3.78 5.31
C ASP A 160 29.59 -2.59 5.26
N HIS A 161 29.16 -1.42 5.75
CA HIS A 161 30.02 -0.25 5.81
C HIS A 161 31.21 -0.39 6.77
N THR A 162 31.03 -1.07 7.90
CA THR A 162 32.10 -1.28 8.89
C THR A 162 33.17 -2.24 8.37
N ASN A 163 32.77 -3.28 7.64
CA ASN A 163 33.66 -4.37 7.24
C ASN A 163 34.15 -4.29 5.79
N ARG A 164 33.40 -3.64 4.90
CA ARG A 164 33.67 -3.60 3.45
C ARG A 164 33.59 -2.21 2.85
N GLY A 165 32.94 -1.27 3.56
CA GLY A 165 32.79 0.11 3.13
C GLY A 165 34.13 0.85 3.03
N ARG A 166 34.21 1.77 2.06
CA ARG A 166 35.20 2.85 2.09
C ARG A 166 34.59 4.05 2.80
N ASN A 167 35.42 4.91 3.39
CA ASN A 167 34.96 6.19 3.92
C ASN A 167 34.18 6.95 2.82
N MET A 168 32.88 7.12 3.01
CA MET A 168 32.03 7.90 2.12
C MET A 168 31.87 9.30 2.72
N ASP A 169 32.20 10.32 1.93
CA ASP A 169 31.75 11.67 2.23
C ASP A 169 30.24 11.76 1.96
N THR A 170 29.43 11.70 3.01
CA THR A 170 27.97 11.75 2.91
C THR A 170 27.42 13.18 2.81
N ARG A 171 28.29 14.20 2.79
CA ARG A 171 27.87 15.59 2.63
C ARG A 171 27.31 15.79 1.21
N THR A 172 26.21 16.52 1.11
CA THR A 172 25.75 17.01 -0.20
C THR A 172 26.79 17.99 -0.75
N PRO A 173 27.27 17.83 -2.00
CA PRO A 173 28.24 18.74 -2.59
C PRO A 173 27.74 20.18 -2.54
N ALA A 174 28.61 21.13 -2.19
CA ALA A 174 28.24 22.55 -2.08
C ALA A 174 27.60 23.10 -3.36
N SER A 175 28.01 22.60 -4.54
CA SER A 175 27.41 22.95 -5.83
C SER A 175 25.94 22.52 -6.01
N LYS A 176 25.45 21.60 -5.16
CA LYS A 176 24.05 21.16 -5.10
C LYS A 176 23.27 21.81 -3.95
N CYS A 177 23.90 22.66 -3.14
CA CYS A 177 23.26 23.40 -2.07
C CYS A 177 22.94 24.82 -2.55
N SER A 178 21.76 25.34 -2.19
CA SER A 178 21.42 26.76 -2.34
C SER A 178 21.39 27.42 -0.97
N TYR A 179 21.95 28.63 -0.87
CA TYR A 179 21.79 29.46 0.32
C TYR A 179 20.39 30.08 0.32
N VAL A 180 19.64 29.81 1.37
CA VAL A 180 18.33 30.41 1.66
C VAL A 180 18.47 31.22 2.94
N GLY A 181 18.91 32.46 2.80
CA GLY A 181 18.96 33.44 3.87
C GLY A 181 18.66 34.84 3.35
#